data_AF-A0A4Q2KZ18-F1
#
_entry.id   AF-A0A4Q2KZ18-F1
#
_cell.length_a   1.000
_cell.length_b   1.000
_cell.length_c   1.000
_cell.angle_alpha   90.00
_cell.angle_beta   90.00
_cell.angle_gamma   90.00
#
_symmetry.space_group_name_H-M   'P 1'
#
loop_
_entity.id
_entity.type
_entity.pdbx_description
1 polymer ?
#
loop_
_entity_poly.entity_id
_entity_poly.type
_entity_poly.pdbx_seq_one_letter_code
_entity_poly.pdbx_strand_id
1 'polypeptide(L)'
;MTIPQEQFDDLLSRTALAALFYYPEIAVDDAEYNLERDIAYCMEPVFALAEEDAARLRVAVGRVITNPTTHRSELLALVIELAPPPTE
;
A
#
# COMPACT_ATOMS: atom_id res chain seq x y z
N MET A 1 3.65 12.09 14.65
CA MET A 1 4.89 12.51 13.97
C MET A 1 4.60 12.46 12.47
N THR A 2 5.04 13.44 11.69
CA THR A 2 4.85 13.45 10.24
C THR A 2 5.83 12.50 9.57
N ILE A 3 5.32 11.59 8.74
CA ILE A 3 6.11 10.64 7.98
C ILE A 3 6.75 11.34 6.77
N PRO A 4 8.05 11.14 6.48
CA PRO A 4 8.69 11.68 5.28
C PRO A 4 8.05 11.19 3.98
N GLN A 5 8.04 12.04 2.94
CA GLN A 5 7.52 11.68 1.61
C GLN A 5 8.17 10.41 1.04
N GLU A 6 9.48 10.22 1.26
CA GLU A 6 10.22 9.03 0.81
C GLU A 6 9.65 7.72 1.34
N GLN A 7 9.05 7.70 2.54
CA GLN A 7 8.41 6.51 3.09
C GLN A 7 7.09 6.19 2.38
N PHE A 8 6.36 7.21 1.94
CA PHE A 8 5.18 7.02 1.10
C PHE A 8 5.55 6.55 -0.32
N ASP A 9 6.65 7.04 -0.89
CA ASP A 9 7.16 6.59 -2.18
C ASP A 9 7.60 5.11 -2.11
N ASP A 10 8.22 4.68 -1.00
CA ASP A 10 8.53 3.26 -0.74
C ASP A 10 7.25 2.42 -0.65
N LEU A 11 6.23 2.87 0.10
CA LEU A 11 4.93 2.20 0.17
C LEU A 11 4.29 2.03 -1.23
N LEU A 12 4.32 3.07 -2.06
CA LEU A 12 3.79 3.02 -3.42
C LEU A 12 4.56 2.03 -4.29
N SER A 13 5.88 2.03 -4.19
CA SER A 13 6.76 1.13 -4.94
C SER A 13 6.52 -0.34 -4.54
N ARG A 14 6.43 -0.63 -3.25
CA ARG A 14 6.12 -1.97 -2.72
C ARG A 14 4.72 -2.43 -3.14
N THR A 15 3.73 -1.54 -3.09
CA THR A 15 2.35 -1.85 -3.51
C THR A 15 2.28 -2.19 -4.99
N ALA A 16 2.98 -1.42 -5.84
CA ALA A 16 3.07 -1.71 -7.26
C ALA A 16 3.74 -3.06 -7.53
N LEU A 17 4.82 -3.37 -6.80
CA LEU A 17 5.51 -4.65 -6.92
C LEU A 17 4.60 -5.82 -6.51
N ALA A 18 3.92 -5.72 -5.37
CA ALA A 18 2.97 -6.74 -4.91
C ALA A 18 1.83 -6.94 -5.92
N ALA A 19 1.29 -5.86 -6.49
CA ALA A 19 0.25 -5.94 -7.53
C ALA A 19 0.73 -6.65 -8.81
N LEU A 20 2.01 -6.54 -9.17
CA LEU A 20 2.58 -7.25 -10.33
C LEU A 20 2.70 -8.76 -10.10
N PHE A 21 2.90 -9.18 -8.85
CA PHE A 21 2.98 -10.59 -8.48
C PHE A 21 1.61 -11.20 -8.13
N TYR A 22 0.60 -10.37 -7.88
CA TYR A 22 -0.75 -10.82 -7.61
C TYR A 22 -1.46 -11.31 -8.88
N TYR A 23 -2.07 -12.48 -8.77
CA TYR A 23 -3.08 -12.95 -9.71
C TYR A 23 -4.19 -13.67 -8.93
N PRO A 24 -5.47 -13.59 -9.34
CA PRO A 24 -6.59 -14.08 -8.55
C PRO A 24 -6.47 -15.55 -8.13
N GLU A 25 -5.86 -16.38 -8.97
CA GLU A 25 -5.71 -17.82 -8.75
C GLU A 25 -4.53 -18.20 -7.84
N ILE A 26 -3.68 -17.24 -7.44
CA ILE A 26 -2.46 -17.50 -6.67
C ILE A 26 -2.72 -18.21 -5.34
N ALA A 27 -3.85 -17.93 -4.69
CA ALA A 27 -4.24 -18.58 -3.43
C ALA A 27 -4.63 -20.06 -3.62
N VAL A 28 -4.93 -20.47 -4.86
CA VAL A 28 -5.21 -21.86 -5.23
C VAL A 28 -3.92 -22.57 -5.63
N ASP A 29 -3.03 -21.87 -6.33
CA ASP A 29 -1.75 -22.42 -6.84
C ASP A 29 -0.65 -22.48 -5.76
N ASP A 30 -0.69 -21.58 -4.78
CA ASP A 30 0.26 -21.48 -3.67
C ASP A 30 -0.50 -21.39 -2.34
N ALA A 31 -0.48 -22.48 -1.58
CA ALA A 31 -1.13 -22.57 -0.27
C ALA A 31 -0.48 -21.69 0.80
N GLU A 32 0.73 -21.17 0.57
CA GLU A 32 1.42 -20.24 1.45
C GLU A 32 1.16 -18.78 1.08
N TYR A 33 0.48 -18.52 -0.05
CA TYR A 33 0.13 -17.16 -0.44
C TYR A 33 -0.83 -16.52 0.56
N ASN A 34 -0.50 -15.30 0.99
CA ASN A 34 -1.29 -14.55 1.92
C ASN A 34 -1.24 -13.06 1.60
N LEU A 35 -2.35 -12.51 1.11
CA LEU A 35 -2.49 -11.10 0.79
C LEU A 35 -2.18 -10.19 1.99
N GLU A 36 -2.52 -10.60 3.21
CA GLU A 36 -2.21 -9.83 4.43
C GLU A 36 -0.71 -9.69 4.65
N ARG A 37 0.10 -10.67 4.22
CA ARG A 37 1.56 -10.58 4.30
C ARG A 37 2.09 -9.53 3.33
N ASP A 38 1.54 -9.47 2.12
CA ASP A 38 1.92 -8.47 1.12
C ASP A 38 1.50 -7.06 1.58
N ILE A 39 0.30 -6.92 2.16
CA ILE A 39 -0.16 -5.66 2.76
C ILE A 39 0.78 -5.25 3.90
N ALA A 40 1.13 -6.16 4.81
CA ALA A 40 2.05 -5.87 5.90
C ALA A 40 3.43 -5.42 5.40
N TYR A 41 3.95 -6.08 4.36
CA TYR A 41 5.20 -5.69 3.70
C TYR A 41 5.15 -4.28 3.10
N CYS A 42 4.03 -3.92 2.46
CA CYS A 42 3.83 -2.58 1.90
C CYS A 42 3.69 -1.49 2.96
N MET A 43 3.17 -1.82 4.14
CA MET A 43 2.93 -0.89 5.24
C MET A 43 4.16 -0.65 6.13
N GLU A 44 5.19 -1.49 6.05
CA GLU A 44 6.41 -1.38 6.85
C GLU A 44 7.07 0.02 6.82
N PRO A 45 7.19 0.71 5.66
CA PRO A 45 7.80 2.04 5.62
C PRO A 45 7.05 3.08 6.44
N VAL A 46 5.72 2.92 6.57
CA VAL A 46 4.83 3.90 7.21
C VAL A 46 4.32 3.42 8.58
N PHE A 47 5.07 2.54 9.25
CA PHE A 47 4.68 1.92 10.53
C PHE A 47 4.37 2.93 11.65
N ALA A 48 4.90 4.16 11.55
CA ALA A 48 4.76 5.21 12.56
C ALA A 48 3.48 6.06 12.39
N LEU A 49 2.61 5.74 11.43
CA LEU A 49 1.33 6.42 11.23
C LEU A 49 0.40 6.21 12.43
N ALA A 50 -0.52 7.17 12.61
CA ALA A 50 -1.66 6.96 13.48
C ALA A 50 -2.49 5.77 12.96
N GLU A 51 -3.02 4.96 13.87
CA GLU A 51 -3.70 3.71 13.49
C GLU A 51 -4.91 3.93 12.58
N GLU A 52 -5.59 5.07 12.71
CA GLU A 52 -6.70 5.45 11.82
C GLU A 52 -6.24 5.60 10.36
N ASP A 53 -5.16 6.35 10.12
CA ASP A 53 -4.60 6.54 8.78
C ASP A 53 -3.95 5.26 8.25
N ALA A 54 -3.29 4.50 9.13
CA ALA A 54 -2.72 3.20 8.77
C ALA A 54 -3.81 2.21 8.34
N ALA A 55 -4.96 2.19 9.01
CA ALA A 55 -6.09 1.34 8.63
C ALA A 55 -6.67 1.72 7.27
N ARG A 56 -6.82 3.03 6.99
CA ARG A 56 -7.26 3.53 5.68
C ARG A 56 -6.30 3.10 4.57
N LEU A 57 -4.99 3.23 4.82
CA LEU A 57 -3.95 2.82 3.86
C LEU A 57 -3.93 1.31 3.62
N ARG A 58 -4.05 0.47 4.65
CA ARG A 58 -4.10 -0.99 4.50
C ARG A 58 -5.21 -1.42 3.53
N VAL A 59 -6.39 -0.82 3.67
CA VAL A 59 -7.53 -1.09 2.78
C VAL A 59 -7.24 -0.65 1.35
N ALA A 60 -6.70 0.56 1.15
CA ALA A 60 -6.36 1.07 -0.17
C ALA A 60 -5.27 0.23 -0.86
N VAL A 61 -4.23 -0.17 -0.12
CA VAL A 61 -3.15 -1.04 -0.58
C VAL A 61 -3.71 -2.40 -1.01
N GLY A 62 -4.51 -3.06 -0.18
CA GLY A 62 -5.11 -4.36 -0.55
C GLY A 62 -5.97 -4.30 -1.82
N ARG A 63 -6.73 -3.21 -2.00
CA ARG A 63 -7.49 -2.95 -3.23
C ARG A 63 -6.59 -2.76 -4.46
N VAL A 64 -5.47 -2.06 -4.31
CA VAL A 64 -4.54 -1.85 -5.41
C VAL A 64 -3.78 -3.12 -5.76
N ILE A 65 -3.36 -3.92 -4.79
CA ILE A 65 -2.71 -5.22 -5.04
C ILE A 65 -3.64 -6.10 -5.88
N THR A 66 -4.93 -6.15 -5.52
CA THR A 66 -5.90 -7.02 -6.18
C THR A 66 -6.40 -6.49 -7.52
N ASN A 67 -6.54 -5.16 -7.67
CA ASN A 67 -7.00 -4.53 -8.91
C ASN A 67 -6.44 -3.10 -9.07
N PRO A 68 -5.17 -2.96 -9.52
CA PRO A 68 -4.50 -1.67 -9.58
C PRO A 68 -5.13 -0.73 -10.63
N THR A 69 -5.71 -1.27 -11.70
CA THR A 69 -6.38 -0.48 -12.75
C THR A 69 -7.56 0.30 -12.20
N THR A 70 -8.29 -0.27 -11.24
CA THR A 70 -9.47 0.35 -10.65
C THR A 70 -9.13 1.27 -9.49
N HIS A 71 -8.14 0.90 -8.65
CA HIS A 71 -7.95 1.53 -7.35
C HIS A 71 -6.71 2.43 -7.23
N ARG A 72 -5.82 2.49 -8.22
CA ARG A 72 -4.57 3.28 -8.11
C ARG A 72 -4.79 4.76 -7.76
N SER A 73 -5.84 5.39 -8.29
CA SER A 73 -6.11 6.81 -8.04
C SER A 73 -6.57 7.07 -6.62
N GLU A 74 -7.30 6.14 -6.01
CA GLU A 74 -7.73 6.21 -4.60
C GLU A 74 -6.51 6.16 -3.67
N LEU A 75 -5.57 5.24 -3.92
CA LEU A 75 -4.33 5.15 -3.15
C LEU A 75 -3.46 6.40 -3.29
N LEU A 76 -3.28 6.90 -4.51
CA LEU A 76 -2.49 8.12 -4.75
C LEU A 76 -3.10 9.34 -4.05
N ALA A 77 -4.43 9.50 -4.10
CA ALA A 77 -5.12 10.58 -3.41
C ALA A 77 -4.90 10.51 -1.88
N LEU A 78 -4.99 9.31 -1.30
CA LEU A 78 -4.76 9.09 0.13
C LEU A 78 -3.30 9.37 0.53
N VAL A 79 -2.33 8.97 -0.29
CA VAL A 79 -0.92 9.30 -0.05
C VAL A 79 -0.69 10.81 -0.08
N ILE A 80 -1.26 11.53 -1.05
CA ILE A 80 -1.15 12.99 -1.14
C ILE A 80 -1.79 13.68 0.07
N GLU A 81 -2.92 13.16 0.57
CA GLU A 81 -3.58 13.67 1.78
C GLU A 81 -2.69 13.53 3.03
N LEU A 82 -1.96 12.42 3.16
CA LEU A 82 -1.18 12.08 4.35
C LEU A 82 0.28 12.54 4.30
N ALA A 83 0.81 12.78 3.11
CA ALA A 83 2.18 13.23 2.92
C ALA A 83 2.36 14.67 3.44
N PRO A 84 3.52 14.98 4.04
CA PRO A 84 3.85 16.35 4.38
C PRO A 84 3.89 17.21 3.09
N PRO A 85 3.58 18.51 3.19
CA PRO A 85 3.64 19.40 2.03
C PRO A 85 5.05 19.37 1.42
N PRO A 86 5.17 19.44 0.08
CA PRO A 86 6.47 19.46 -0.57
C PRO A 86 7.32 20.59 0.01
N THR A 87 8.58 20.28 0.31
CA THR A 87 9.52 21.30 0.78
C THR A 87 10.01 22.06 -0.46
N GLU A 88 9.75 23.37 -0.53
CA GLU A 88 10.26 24.26 -1.59
C GLU A 88 11.80 24.37 -1.59
#